data_AF-A0A7J6UVV5-F1
#
_entry.id   AF-A0A7J6UVV5-F1
#
_cell.length_a   1.000
_cell.length_b   1.000
_cell.length_c   1.000
_cell.angle_alpha   90.00
_cell.angle_beta   90.00
_cell.angle_gamma   90.00
#
_symmetry.space_group_name_H-M   'P 1'
#
loop_
_entity.id
_entity.type
_entity.pdbx_description
1 polymer ?
#
loop_
_entity_poly.entity_id
_entity_poly.type
_entity_poly.pdbx_seq_one_letter_code
_entity_poly.pdbx_strand_id
1 'polypeptide(L)'
;MILLLAIRLNHRPCFLAFVYIAILSMLKSYPSTGDPALYLALVGLFVNELADMQNSFFLFCGYVGVALLSPVMHNLWIWRGTGNANFYFGTAMAYACLQIILVVDSVSAMLQHDRMLQKLSRAQS
;
A
#
# COMPACT_ATOMS: atom_id res chain seq x y z
N MET A 1 -2.14 -16.93 -2.85
CA MET A 1 -1.80 -15.65 -3.52
C MET A 1 -0.29 -15.40 -3.57
N ILE A 2 0.42 -15.49 -2.44
CA ILE A 2 1.88 -15.30 -2.32
C ILE A 2 2.69 -16.14 -3.33
N LEU A 3 2.37 -17.43 -3.49
CA LEU A 3 3.10 -18.33 -4.39
C LEU A 3 2.98 -17.94 -5.89
N LEU A 4 1.79 -17.53 -6.34
CA LEU A 4 1.60 -17.10 -7.73
C LEU A 4 2.33 -15.79 -8.02
N LEU A 5 2.40 -14.91 -7.03
CA LEU A 5 3.15 -13.66 -7.13
C LEU A 5 4.65 -13.93 -7.21
N ALA A 6 5.18 -14.85 -6.40
CA ALA A 6 6.57 -15.29 -6.48
C ALA A 6 6.95 -15.88 -7.84
N ILE A 7 6.08 -16.71 -8.42
CA ILE A 7 6.33 -17.31 -9.73
C ILE A 7 6.32 -16.24 -10.84
N ARG A 8 5.44 -15.23 -10.74
CA ARG A 8 5.31 -14.17 -11.74
C ARG A 8 6.40 -13.09 -11.66
N LEU A 9 6.83 -12.72 -10.46
CA LEU A 9 7.76 -11.61 -10.21
C LEU A 9 9.17 -12.05 -9.82
N ASN A 10 9.54 -13.30 -10.10
CA ASN A 10 10.86 -13.85 -9.78
C ASN A 10 12.02 -12.99 -10.36
N HIS A 11 11.79 -12.34 -11.50
CA HIS A 11 12.77 -11.45 -12.13
C HIS A 11 13.07 -10.16 -11.33
N ARG A 12 12.25 -9.80 -10.33
CA ARG A 12 12.38 -8.57 -9.53
C ARG A 12 12.26 -8.86 -8.02
N PRO A 13 13.30 -9.40 -7.37
CA PRO A 13 13.23 -9.82 -5.96
C PRO A 13 12.97 -8.67 -4.98
N CYS A 14 13.42 -7.46 -5.29
CA CYS A 14 13.22 -6.28 -4.43
C CYS A 14 11.75 -5.85 -4.37
N PHE A 15 11.04 -5.86 -5.51
CA PHE A 15 9.61 -5.51 -5.54
C PHE A 15 8.76 -6.60 -4.87
N LEU A 16 9.14 -7.86 -5.07
CA LEU A 16 8.50 -8.99 -4.41
C LEU A 16 8.63 -8.89 -2.87
N ALA A 17 9.81 -8.49 -2.36
CA ALA A 17 10.00 -8.21 -0.93
C ALA A 17 9.09 -7.08 -0.43
N PHE A 18 8.95 -5.98 -1.18
CA PHE A 18 8.02 -4.90 -0.86
C PHE A 18 6.57 -5.40 -0.73
N VAL A 19 6.08 -6.17 -1.71
CA VAL A 19 4.71 -6.70 -1.67
C VAL A 19 4.52 -7.67 -0.51
N TYR A 20 5.51 -8.49 -0.19
CA TYR A 20 5.45 -9.39 0.97
C TYR A 20 5.43 -8.65 2.30
N ILE A 21 6.24 -7.60 2.45
CA ILE A 21 6.19 -6.75 3.64
C ILE A 21 4.81 -6.11 3.77
N ALA A 22 4.23 -5.60 2.68
CA ALA A 22 2.90 -5.00 2.69
C ALA A 22 1.83 -6.03 3.11
N ILE A 23 1.87 -7.24 2.55
CA ILE A 23 0.95 -8.33 2.91
C ILE A 23 1.13 -8.76 4.37
N LEU A 24 2.37 -8.95 4.84
CA LEU A 24 2.65 -9.33 6.22
C LEU A 24 2.17 -8.27 7.22
N SER A 25 2.33 -6.99 6.88
CA SER A 25 1.79 -5.88 7.66
C SER A 25 0.26 -5.94 7.77
N MET A 26 -0.45 -6.34 6.71
CA MET A 26 -1.91 -6.48 6.72
C MET A 26 -2.39 -7.67 7.55
N LEU A 27 -1.65 -8.78 7.58
CA LEU A 27 -2.02 -9.98 8.32
C LEU A 27 -1.67 -9.91 9.82
N LYS A 28 -0.94 -8.87 10.25
CA LYS A 28 -0.52 -8.72 11.65
C LYS A 28 -1.73 -8.31 12.51
N SER A 29 -2.01 -9.07 13.58
CA SER A 29 -3.15 -8.81 14.47
C SER A 29 -3.07 -7.49 15.26
N TYR A 30 -1.86 -6.93 15.41
CA TYR A 30 -1.62 -5.63 16.02
C TYR A 30 -0.73 -4.79 15.10
N PRO A 31 -1.31 -4.12 14.09
CA PRO A 31 -0.56 -3.23 13.22
C PRO A 31 -0.03 -2.05 14.05
N SER A 32 1.29 -1.90 14.06
CA SER A 32 1.97 -0.74 14.62
C SER A 32 1.97 0.39 13.59
N THR A 33 2.00 1.64 14.04
CA THR A 33 2.20 2.82 13.16
C THR A 33 3.54 2.73 12.39
N GLY A 34 4.50 1.94 12.90
CA GLY A 34 5.79 1.70 12.22
C GLY A 34 5.73 0.72 11.04
N ASP A 35 4.73 -0.17 10.99
CA ASP A 35 4.58 -1.13 9.89
C ASP A 35 4.30 -0.43 8.53
N PRO A 36 3.41 0.59 8.44
CA PRO A 36 3.24 1.37 7.23
C PRO A 36 4.41 2.25 6.86
N ALA A 37 5.14 2.77 7.84
CA ALA A 37 6.30 3.61 7.56
C ALA A 37 7.35 2.85 6.74
N LEU A 38 7.53 1.55 7.02
CA LEU A 38 8.51 0.72 6.32
C LEU A 38 8.13 0.52 4.85
N TYR A 39 6.92 0.04 4.55
CA TYR A 39 6.55 -0.17 3.15
C TYR A 39 6.39 1.16 2.40
N LEU A 40 5.84 2.21 3.01
CA LEU A 40 5.74 3.53 2.37
C LEU A 40 7.11 4.14 2.06
N ALA A 41 8.13 3.93 2.90
CA ALA A 41 9.49 4.35 2.60
C ALA A 41 10.06 3.60 1.38
N LEU A 42 9.75 2.30 1.24
CA LEU A 42 10.19 1.50 0.10
C LEU A 42 9.50 1.91 -1.22
N VAL A 43 8.30 2.52 -1.18
CA VAL A 43 7.63 3.06 -2.38
C VAL A 43 8.54 4.08 -3.09
N GLY A 44 9.30 4.87 -2.33
CA GLY A 44 10.28 5.83 -2.86
C GLY A 44 11.34 5.21 -3.77
N LEU A 45 11.68 3.95 -3.57
CA LEU A 45 12.66 3.22 -4.39
C LEU A 45 12.11 2.88 -5.79
N PHE A 46 10.79 2.78 -5.93
CA PHE A 46 10.11 2.33 -7.14
C PHE A 46 9.33 3.46 -7.84
N VAL A 47 9.62 4.72 -7.54
CA VAL A 47 8.89 5.90 -8.07
C VAL A 47 8.84 5.91 -9.60
N ASN A 48 9.90 5.48 -10.28
CA ASN A 48 9.93 5.47 -11.75
C ASN A 48 9.00 4.40 -12.36
N GLU A 49 8.77 3.30 -11.64
CA GLU A 49 7.90 2.21 -12.11
C GLU A 49 6.45 2.40 -11.64
N LEU A 50 6.27 3.06 -10.50
CA LEU A 50 4.96 3.44 -9.95
C LEU A 50 4.46 4.80 -10.48
N ALA A 51 5.22 5.49 -11.34
CA ALA A 51 4.81 6.77 -11.93
C ALA A 51 3.48 6.66 -12.71
N ASP A 52 3.17 5.48 -13.24
CA ASP A 52 1.95 5.21 -14.02
C ASP A 52 0.76 4.75 -13.14
N MET A 53 0.84 4.92 -11.81
CA MET A 53 -0.27 4.60 -10.91
C MET A 53 -1.43 5.59 -11.09
N GLN A 54 -2.57 5.08 -11.57
CA GLN A 54 -3.76 5.87 -11.86
C GLN A 54 -4.40 6.49 -10.61
N ASN A 55 -4.27 5.85 -9.44
CA ASN A 55 -4.95 6.28 -8.20
C ASN A 55 -4.01 6.89 -7.16
N SER A 56 -2.81 7.31 -7.57
CA SER A 56 -1.77 7.86 -6.68
C SER A 56 -2.25 9.04 -5.83
N PHE A 57 -2.97 10.00 -6.42
CA PHE A 57 -3.52 11.16 -5.70
C PHE A 57 -4.59 10.75 -4.66
N PHE A 58 -5.50 9.85 -5.04
CA PHE A 58 -6.53 9.36 -4.13
C PHE A 58 -5.94 8.61 -2.94
N LEU A 59 -4.93 7.76 -3.18
CA LEU A 59 -4.20 7.06 -2.14
C LEU A 59 -3.49 8.05 -1.21
N PHE A 60 -2.79 9.04 -1.76
CA PHE A 60 -2.10 10.06 -0.96
C PHE A 60 -3.07 10.81 -0.03
N CYS A 61 -4.17 11.34 -0.57
CA CYS A 61 -5.19 12.02 0.22
C CYS A 61 -5.82 11.10 1.27
N GLY A 62 -6.09 9.84 0.91
CA GLY A 62 -6.60 8.83 1.83
C GLY A 62 -5.66 8.57 3.01
N TYR A 63 -4.38 8.34 2.73
CA TYR A 63 -3.37 8.07 3.77
C TYR A 63 -3.17 9.28 4.69
N VAL A 64 -3.11 10.50 4.14
CA VAL A 64 -3.04 11.74 4.95
C VAL A 64 -4.29 11.89 5.82
N GLY A 65 -5.48 11.64 5.25
CA GLY A 65 -6.73 11.69 5.97
C GLY A 65 -6.78 10.72 7.14
N VAL A 66 -6.43 9.45 6.92
CA VAL A 66 -6.40 8.44 7.98
C VAL A 66 -5.32 8.73 9.02
N ALA A 67 -4.13 9.17 8.61
CA ALA A 67 -3.04 9.51 9.53
C ALA A 67 -3.42 10.65 10.50
N LEU A 68 -4.20 11.63 10.05
CA LEU A 68 -4.71 12.72 10.89
C LEU A 68 -5.92 12.29 11.72
N LEU A 69 -6.83 11.51 11.13
CA LEU A 69 -8.09 11.15 11.79
C LEU A 69 -7.91 10.08 12.87
N SER A 70 -6.99 9.14 12.67
CA SER A 70 -6.69 8.06 13.62
C SER A 70 -6.33 8.56 15.03
N PRO A 71 -5.33 9.46 15.24
CA PRO A 71 -4.99 9.97 16.56
C PRO A 71 -6.10 10.85 17.16
N VAL A 72 -6.84 11.58 16.33
CA VAL A 72 -7.99 12.39 16.78
C VAL A 72 -9.09 11.50 17.35
N MET A 73 -9.46 10.44 16.62
CA MET A 73 -10.48 9.49 17.07
C MET A 73 -10.02 8.67 18.27
N HIS A 74 -8.76 8.26 18.32
CA HIS A 74 -8.17 7.61 19.49
C HIS A 74 -8.22 8.51 20.73
N ASN A 75 -7.87 9.79 20.58
CA ASN A 75 -7.91 10.76 21.67
C ASN A 75 -9.34 11.01 22.18
N LEU A 76 -10.30 11.12 21.26
CA LEU A 76 -11.70 11.33 21.61
C LEU A 76 -12.32 10.13 22.34
N TRP A 77 -11.93 8.92 21.93
CA TRP A 77 -12.45 7.68 22.50
C TRP A 77 -11.83 7.35 23.86
N ILE A 78 -10.49 7.34 23.98
CA ILE A 78 -9.79 6.91 25.20
C ILE A 78 -9.74 8.03 26.25
N TRP A 79 -9.34 9.24 25.85
CA TRP A 79 -9.00 10.29 26.81
C TRP A 79 -10.16 11.22 27.11
N ARG A 80 -10.90 11.64 26.07
CA ARG A 80 -12.02 12.58 26.27
C ARG A 80 -13.34 11.88 26.63
N GLY A 81 -13.49 10.59 26.34
CA GLY A 81 -14.71 9.82 26.61
C GLY A 81 -15.97 10.30 25.86
N THR A 82 -15.85 11.31 24.99
CA THR A 82 -16.94 11.86 24.17
C THR A 82 -17.04 11.18 22.81
N GLY A 83 -16.01 10.44 22.39
CA GLY A 83 -15.93 9.77 21.09
C GLY A 83 -16.48 8.34 21.12
N ASN A 84 -17.28 7.99 20.12
CA ASN A 84 -17.76 6.62 19.91
C ASN A 84 -16.65 5.75 19.26
N ALA A 85 -16.42 4.56 19.81
CA ALA A 85 -15.46 3.57 19.29
C ALA A 85 -15.69 3.21 17.81
N ASN A 86 -16.94 3.29 17.33
CA ASN A 86 -17.30 3.01 15.94
C ASN A 86 -16.57 3.95 14.96
N PHE A 87 -16.30 5.20 15.33
CA PHE A 87 -15.56 6.12 14.47
C PHE A 87 -14.09 5.71 14.35
N TYR A 88 -13.45 5.30 15.45
CA TYR A 88 -12.09 4.76 15.42
C TYR A 88 -12.02 3.46 14.59
N PHE A 89 -13.00 2.56 14.76
CA PHE A 89 -13.12 1.37 13.92
C PHE A 89 -13.28 1.70 12.43
N GLY A 90 -14.12 2.68 12.10
CA GLY A 90 -14.29 3.15 10.71
C GLY A 90 -12.99 3.67 10.10
N THR A 91 -12.19 4.42 10.86
CA THR A 91 -10.87 4.88 10.39
C THR A 91 -9.89 3.72 10.15
N ALA A 92 -9.90 2.70 11.00
CA ALA A 92 -9.08 1.50 10.81
C ALA A 92 -9.51 0.69 9.58
N MET A 93 -10.82 0.62 9.30
CA MET A 93 -11.34 -0.05 8.11
C MET A 93 -10.96 0.71 6.82
N ALA A 94 -11.06 2.05 6.84
CA ALA A 94 -10.61 2.88 5.72
C ALA A 94 -9.10 2.71 5.45
N TYR A 95 -8.28 2.65 6.51
CA TYR A 95 -6.85 2.35 6.38
C TYR A 95 -6.61 0.99 5.71
N ALA A 96 -7.31 -0.07 6.13
CA ALA A 96 -7.18 -1.39 5.53
C ALA A 96 -7.57 -1.37 4.05
N CYS A 97 -8.66 -0.67 3.68
CA CYS A 97 -9.05 -0.51 2.27
C CYS A 97 -7.97 0.19 1.45
N LEU A 98 -7.40 1.29 1.95
CA LEU A 98 -6.32 2.02 1.26
C LEU A 98 -5.08 1.15 1.06
N GLN A 99 -4.74 0.32 2.05
CA GLN A 99 -3.61 -0.59 1.96
C GLN A 99 -3.83 -1.69 0.89
N ILE A 100 -5.06 -2.21 0.75
CA ILE A 100 -5.40 -3.14 -0.34
C ILE A 100 -5.24 -2.45 -1.70
N ILE A 101 -5.81 -1.27 -1.86
CA ILE A 101 -5.77 -0.53 -3.13
C ILE A 101 -4.32 -0.22 -3.52
N LEU A 102 -3.48 0.18 -2.56
CA LEU A 102 -2.06 0.43 -2.79
C LEU A 102 -1.31 -0.80 -3.31
N VAL A 103 -1.54 -1.98 -2.71
CA VAL A 103 -0.90 -3.23 -3.16
C VAL A 103 -1.40 -3.64 -4.55
N VAL A 104 -2.70 -3.52 -4.82
CA VAL A 104 -3.28 -3.90 -6.12
C VAL A 104 -2.81 -2.95 -7.23
N ASP A 105 -2.82 -1.64 -6.98
CA ASP A 105 -2.44 -0.63 -7.96
C ASP A 105 -0.93 -0.67 -8.25
N SER A 106 -0.09 -0.88 -7.22
CA SER A 106 1.37 -1.04 -7.42
C SER A 106 1.73 -2.30 -8.22
N VAL A 107 1.09 -3.44 -7.96
CA VAL A 107 1.29 -4.67 -8.75
C VAL A 107 0.79 -4.47 -10.19
N SER A 108 -0.31 -3.75 -10.37
CA SER A 108 -0.89 -3.51 -11.70
C SER A 108 0.00 -2.59 -12.55
N ALA A 109 0.51 -1.50 -11.95
CA ALA A 109 1.48 -0.61 -12.58
C ALA A 109 2.76 -1.35 -12.97
N MET A 110 3.29 -2.20 -12.08
CA MET A 110 4.47 -3.01 -12.36
C MET A 110 4.28 -3.94 -13.58
N LEU A 111 3.13 -4.62 -13.64
CA LEU A 111 2.81 -5.50 -14.77
C LEU A 111 2.64 -4.73 -16.09
N GLN A 112 2.14 -3.49 -16.04
CA GLN A 112 2.05 -2.63 -17.23
C GLN A 112 3.43 -2.17 -17.69
N HIS A 113 4.31 -1.80 -16.76
CA HIS A 113 5.68 -1.41 -17.05
C HIS A 113 6.47 -2.54 -17.72
N ASP A 114 6.42 -3.76 -17.18
CA ASP A 114 7.09 -4.92 -17.78
C ASP A 114 6.55 -5.26 -19.18
N ARG A 115 5.23 -5.11 -19.42
CA ARG A 115 4.65 -5.27 -20.77
C ARG A 115 5.14 -4.19 -21.74
N MET A 116 5.31 -2.95 -21.27
CA MET A 116 5.85 -1.87 -22.08
C MET A 116 7.29 -2.17 -22.51
N LEU A 117 8.13 -2.59 -21.56
CA LEU A 117 9.52 -2.99 -21.83
C LEU A 117 9.60 -4.14 -22.86
N GLN A 118 8.75 -5.16 -22.74
CA GLN A 118 8.70 -6.26 -23.71
C GLN A 118 8.28 -5.80 -25.12
N LYS A 119 7.38 -4.83 -25.23
CA LYS A 119 6.99 -4.28 -26.54
C LYS A 119 8.15 -3.50 -27.17
N LEU A 120 8.87 -2.71 -26.38
CA LEU A 120 10.03 -1.96 -26.85
C LEU A 120 11.15 -2.90 -27.33
N SER A 121 11.44 -3.97 -26.59
CA SER A 121 12.47 -4.94 -26.99
C SER A 121 12.13 -5.63 -28.31
N ARG A 122 10.84 -5.93 -28.56
CA ARG A 122 10.35 -6.55 -29.80
C ARG A 122 10.27 -5.58 -30.98
N ALA A 123 10.15 -4.28 -30.73
CA ALA A 123 10.14 -3.26 -31.77
C ALA A 123 11.55 -2.93 -32.28
N GLN A 124 12.59 -3.23 -31.48
CA GLN A 124 14.00 -3.04 -31.84
C GLN A 124 14.64 -4.28 -32.49
N SER A 125 13.96 -5.43 -32.51
CA SER A 125 14.37 -6.67 -33.20
C SER A 125 13.70 -6.80 -34.56
#